data_AF-A0A7W0VYJ5-F1
#
_entry.id   AF-A0A7W0VYJ5-F1
#
_cell.length_a   1.000
_cell.length_b   1.000
_cell.length_c   1.000
_cell.angle_alpha   90.00
_cell.angle_beta   90.00
_cell.angle_gamma   90.00
#
_symmetry.space_group_name_H-M   'P 1'
#
loop_
_entity.id
_entity.type
_entity.pdbx_description
1 polymer ?
#
loop_
_entity_poly.entity_id
_entity_poly.type
_entity_poly.pdbx_seq_one_letter_code
_entity_poly.pdbx_strand_id
1 'polypeptide(L)'
;MRGLALALVVIGAVGCGDDGVSIDELPEKFRSEYCRYLARCGVVPSEAACAELNIGISLTVDPSLQAAIDAGKVKYDGDLLARCYEQLGSASCDRTDEKGRTFGGADCANAITGTVGAGGQCAVDAVCKSRECDVPECPDACCQGTCVGDEPLRFPRQLGESCESTNDCASQTYCASGTCAALKPAASTCITTTECEYGLGCAGQPRVCKALPALGAPCPDGQCRDEGTYCSSPGMVCAKVGLPGDACTSRADCGQFYSCDATMRCFEGAHEGQACNAMTRCADIGNFCDSTTMTCKPPQPVGTTCTSSNQCETNFCDGMAGARTCQVEPICI
;
A
#
# COMPACT_ATOMS: atom_id res chain seq x y z
N MET A 1 -39.31 58.57 4.52
CA MET A 1 -38.02 58.11 3.97
C MET A 1 -36.96 58.17 5.06
N ARG A 2 -36.65 57.02 5.67
CA ARG A 2 -35.44 56.70 6.45
C ARG A 2 -35.63 55.25 6.94
N GLY A 3 -35.16 54.29 6.14
CA GLY A 3 -35.25 52.86 6.42
C GLY A 3 -34.03 52.38 7.19
N LEU A 4 -34.28 51.65 8.28
CA LEU A 4 -33.32 50.99 9.16
C LEU A 4 -32.51 49.93 8.40
N ALA A 5 -31.18 49.95 8.54
CA ALA A 5 -30.31 48.86 8.10
C ALA A 5 -30.17 47.83 9.22
N LEU A 6 -30.64 46.60 8.98
CA LEU A 6 -30.50 45.47 9.89
C LEU A 6 -29.17 44.77 9.58
N ALA A 7 -28.20 44.87 10.49
CA ALA A 7 -26.96 44.11 10.42
C ALA A 7 -27.23 42.66 10.88
N LEU A 8 -27.21 41.72 9.94
CA LEU A 8 -27.25 40.29 10.22
C LEU A 8 -25.85 39.85 10.70
N VAL A 9 -25.72 39.58 11.99
CA VAL A 9 -24.56 38.87 12.56
C VAL A 9 -24.76 37.39 12.25
N VAL A 10 -24.03 36.87 11.27
CA VAL A 10 -23.90 35.43 11.02
C VAL A 10 -23.05 34.87 12.15
N ILE A 11 -23.70 34.20 13.10
CA ILE A 11 -23.05 33.36 14.10
C ILE A 11 -22.45 32.18 13.33
N GLY A 12 -21.13 32.15 13.20
CA GLY A 12 -20.40 31.05 12.58
C GLY A 12 -20.71 29.75 13.32
N ALA A 13 -21.27 28.78 12.59
CA ALA A 13 -21.39 27.42 13.06
C ALA A 13 -19.98 26.91 13.39
N VAL A 14 -19.77 26.52 14.64
CA VAL A 14 -18.65 25.67 15.04
C VAL A 14 -18.93 24.33 14.34
N GLY A 15 -18.35 24.14 13.15
CA GLY A 15 -18.50 22.92 12.38
C GLY A 15 -17.97 21.76 13.21
N CYS A 16 -18.85 20.84 13.59
CA CYS A 16 -18.44 19.51 14.02
C CYS A 16 -17.66 18.91 12.85
N GLY A 17 -16.37 18.64 13.06
CA GLY A 17 -15.39 18.36 12.02
C GLY A 17 -15.77 17.21 11.11
N ASP A 18 -15.88 17.52 9.81
CA ASP A 18 -15.78 16.55 8.72
C ASP A 18 -14.30 16.12 8.59
N ASP A 19 -13.73 15.49 9.62
CA ASP A 19 -12.34 14.99 9.62
C ASP A 19 -12.20 13.62 8.92
N GLY A 20 -13.30 13.07 8.39
CA GLY A 20 -13.31 11.83 7.63
C GLY A 20 -12.63 11.98 6.27
N VAL A 21 -12.05 10.88 5.76
CA VAL A 21 -11.45 10.85 4.42
C VAL A 21 -12.55 10.55 3.42
N SER A 22 -12.76 11.38 2.40
CA SER A 22 -13.66 11.03 1.29
C SER A 22 -13.01 10.00 0.37
N ILE A 23 -13.83 9.28 -0.39
CA ILE A 23 -13.36 8.26 -1.32
C ILE A 23 -12.39 8.82 -2.39
N ASP A 24 -12.61 10.06 -2.85
CA ASP A 24 -11.73 10.72 -3.83
C ASP A 24 -10.38 11.14 -3.22
N GLU A 25 -10.33 11.35 -1.90
CA GLU A 25 -9.10 11.73 -1.18
C GLU A 25 -8.23 10.52 -0.81
N LEU A 26 -8.69 9.28 -1.02
CA LEU A 26 -7.93 8.08 -0.64
C LEU A 26 -6.50 8.06 -1.16
N PRO A 27 -6.25 8.28 -2.46
CA PRO A 27 -4.89 8.18 -3.00
C PRO A 27 -3.93 9.16 -2.34
N GLU A 28 -4.36 10.41 -2.19
CA GLU A 28 -3.56 11.49 -1.62
C GLU A 28 -3.33 11.27 -0.13
N LYS A 29 -4.39 10.94 0.63
CA LYS A 29 -4.29 10.74 2.08
C LYS A 29 -3.44 9.52 2.42
N PHE A 30 -3.64 8.38 1.74
CA PHE A 30 -2.79 7.20 1.94
C PHE A 30 -1.32 7.54 1.66
N ARG A 31 -1.05 8.20 0.53
CA ARG A 31 0.33 8.57 0.13
C ARG A 31 0.96 9.51 1.14
N SER A 32 0.25 10.55 1.58
CA SER A 32 0.72 11.49 2.60
C SER A 32 1.13 10.75 3.88
N GLU A 33 0.28 9.84 4.36
CA GLU A 33 0.49 9.11 5.60
C GLU A 33 1.62 8.07 5.49
N TYR A 34 1.73 7.39 4.35
CA TYR A 34 2.85 6.51 4.09
C TYR A 34 4.17 7.27 3.94
N CYS A 35 4.17 8.44 3.29
CA CYS A 35 5.34 9.29 3.20
C CYS A 35 5.79 9.85 4.55
N ARG A 36 4.86 10.17 5.44
CA ARG A 36 5.14 10.53 6.85
C ARG A 36 5.82 9.39 7.59
N TYR A 37 5.35 8.17 7.42
CA TYR A 37 6.01 6.97 7.96
C TYR A 37 7.44 6.82 7.43
N LEU A 38 7.62 6.84 6.11
CA LEU A 38 8.93 6.66 5.47
C LEU A 38 9.94 7.74 5.87
N ALA A 39 9.50 9.00 5.97
CA ALA A 39 10.36 10.11 6.37
C ALA A 39 10.80 9.98 7.83
N ARG A 40 9.88 9.62 8.75
CA ARG A 40 10.23 9.36 10.15
C ARG A 40 11.24 8.22 10.28
N CYS A 41 11.06 7.15 9.50
CA CYS A 41 11.97 6.00 9.53
C CYS A 41 13.27 6.24 8.74
N GLY A 42 13.47 7.42 8.16
CA GLY A 42 14.71 7.76 7.45
C GLY A 42 14.90 7.01 6.14
N VAL A 43 13.81 6.52 5.54
CA VAL A 43 13.84 5.85 4.22
C VAL A 43 13.89 6.87 3.09
N VAL A 44 13.38 8.07 3.34
CA VAL A 44 13.30 9.23 2.43
C VAL A 44 13.69 10.50 3.21
N PRO A 45 14.20 11.56 2.56
CA PRO A 45 14.68 12.75 3.27
C PRO A 45 13.55 13.59 3.89
N SER A 46 12.36 13.57 3.30
CA SER A 46 11.19 14.32 3.78
C SER A 46 9.89 13.76 3.19
N GLU A 47 8.76 14.18 3.77
CA GLU A 47 7.43 13.87 3.24
C GLU A 47 7.23 14.44 1.82
N ALA A 48 7.69 15.67 1.59
CA ALA A 48 7.58 16.33 0.29
C ALA A 48 8.37 15.59 -0.80
N ALA A 49 9.61 15.18 -0.51
CA ALA A 49 10.41 14.40 -1.45
C ALA A 49 9.76 13.04 -1.76
N CYS A 50 9.16 12.40 -0.75
CA CYS A 50 8.43 11.15 -0.96
C CYS A 50 7.16 11.34 -1.80
N ALA A 51 6.44 12.46 -1.62
CA ALA A 51 5.22 12.75 -2.38
C ALA A 51 5.50 12.89 -3.88
N GLU A 52 6.71 13.30 -4.28
CA GLU A 52 7.14 13.41 -5.68
C GLU A 52 7.75 12.11 -6.23
N LEU A 53 8.17 11.19 -5.34
CA LEU A 53 8.92 9.99 -5.71
C LEU A 53 8.03 8.84 -6.18
N ASN A 54 8.43 8.14 -7.23
CA ASN A 54 7.82 6.90 -7.66
C ASN A 54 8.22 5.76 -6.71
N ILE A 55 7.44 5.63 -5.64
CA ILE A 55 7.57 4.60 -4.60
C ILE A 55 6.90 3.27 -5.00
N GLY A 56 6.40 3.14 -6.23
CA GLY A 56 5.78 1.91 -6.74
C GLY A 56 4.42 1.58 -6.12
N ILE A 57 3.83 2.51 -5.38
CA ILE A 57 2.48 2.39 -4.84
C ILE A 57 1.62 3.45 -5.52
N SER A 58 0.66 2.98 -6.31
CA SER A 58 -0.42 3.79 -6.85
C SER A 58 -1.71 3.23 -6.28
N LEU A 59 -2.33 3.99 -5.40
CA LEU A 59 -3.69 3.71 -4.96
C LEU A 59 -4.61 4.47 -5.90
N THR A 60 -5.47 3.76 -6.60
CA THR A 60 -6.56 4.35 -7.37
C THR A 60 -7.88 3.92 -6.76
N VAL A 61 -8.88 4.79 -6.83
CA VAL A 61 -10.24 4.41 -6.52
C VAL A 61 -10.75 3.58 -7.69
N ASP A 62 -11.06 2.32 -7.44
CA ASP A 62 -11.73 1.47 -8.43
C ASP A 62 -13.09 2.11 -8.79
N PRO A 63 -13.34 2.45 -10.07
CA PRO A 63 -14.60 3.03 -10.50
C PRO A 63 -15.83 2.17 -10.18
N SER A 64 -15.68 0.84 -10.14
CA SER A 64 -16.72 -0.11 -9.73
C SER A 64 -17.04 0.02 -8.25
N LEU A 65 -16.02 0.20 -7.41
CA LEU A 65 -16.22 0.46 -5.97
C LEU A 65 -16.97 1.77 -5.75
N GLN A 66 -16.58 2.85 -6.44
CA GLN A 66 -17.27 4.14 -6.37
C GLN A 66 -18.75 3.98 -6.76
N ALA A 67 -19.02 3.36 -7.91
CA ALA A 67 -20.39 3.15 -8.39
C ALA A 67 -21.20 2.27 -7.42
N ALA A 68 -20.58 1.30 -6.76
CA ALA A 68 -21.23 0.47 -5.76
C ALA A 68 -21.57 1.24 -4.47
N ILE A 69 -20.73 2.19 -4.06
CA ILE A 69 -21.02 3.13 -2.95
C ILE A 69 -22.21 4.02 -3.32
N ASP A 70 -22.18 4.62 -4.52
CA ASP A 70 -23.25 5.50 -5.00
C ASP A 70 -24.59 4.76 -5.13
N ALA A 71 -24.56 3.49 -5.53
CA ALA A 71 -25.72 2.61 -5.59
C ALA A 71 -26.18 2.09 -4.22
N GLY A 72 -25.46 2.38 -3.13
CA GLY A 72 -25.75 1.90 -1.78
C GLY A 72 -25.54 0.39 -1.60
N LYS A 73 -24.80 -0.26 -2.51
CA LYS A 73 -24.39 -1.67 -2.41
C LYS A 73 -23.16 -1.86 -1.51
N VAL A 74 -22.43 -0.77 -1.27
CA VAL A 74 -21.28 -0.69 -0.37
C VAL A 74 -21.49 0.48 0.57
N LYS A 75 -21.18 0.26 1.85
CA LYS A 75 -21.03 1.34 2.84
C LYS A 75 -19.57 1.70 2.95
N TYR A 76 -19.31 3.00 2.88
CA TYR A 76 -17.99 3.59 3.08
C TYR A 76 -17.98 4.40 4.38
N ASP A 77 -17.00 4.16 5.24
CA ASP A 77 -16.79 4.85 6.51
C ASP A 77 -15.44 5.58 6.47
N GLY A 78 -15.50 6.86 6.11
CA GLY A 78 -14.33 7.73 6.02
C GLY A 78 -13.63 7.99 7.35
N ASP A 79 -14.33 7.84 8.48
CA ASP A 79 -13.76 8.04 9.83
C ASP A 79 -12.93 6.84 10.26
N LEU A 80 -13.41 5.61 10.00
CA LEU A 80 -12.62 4.39 10.17
C LEU A 80 -11.34 4.48 9.34
N LEU A 81 -11.45 4.96 8.10
CA LEU A 81 -10.30 5.06 7.22
C LEU A 81 -9.32 6.17 7.62
N ALA A 82 -9.82 7.30 8.13
CA ALA A 82 -8.98 8.33 8.72
C ALA A 82 -8.12 7.77 9.87
N ARG A 83 -8.74 7.03 10.81
CA ARG A 83 -8.03 6.38 11.93
C ARG A 83 -7.02 5.33 11.46
N CYS A 84 -7.41 4.54 10.47
CA CYS A 84 -6.54 3.59 9.79
C CYS A 84 -5.27 4.26 9.24
N TYR A 85 -5.42 5.37 8.50
CA TYR A 85 -4.28 6.05 7.91
C TYR A 85 -3.46 6.83 8.96
N GLU A 86 -4.07 7.29 10.04
CA GLU A 86 -3.32 7.83 11.19
C GLU A 86 -2.43 6.74 11.83
N GLN A 87 -2.93 5.51 11.95
CA GLN A 87 -2.14 4.37 12.42
C GLN A 87 -0.98 4.07 11.48
N LEU A 88 -1.19 4.12 10.15
CA LEU A 88 -0.13 3.99 9.16
C LEU A 88 0.93 5.06 9.35
N GLY A 89 0.52 6.33 9.39
CA GLY A 89 1.43 7.45 9.55
C GLY A 89 2.18 7.43 10.88
N SER A 90 1.64 6.81 11.93
CA SER A 90 2.26 6.66 13.26
C SER A 90 2.89 5.29 13.53
N ALA A 91 2.93 4.40 12.54
CA ALA A 91 3.48 3.05 12.67
C ALA A 91 4.94 3.05 13.14
N SER A 92 5.34 2.02 13.88
CA SER A 92 6.72 1.92 14.37
C SER A 92 7.70 1.67 13.24
N CYS A 93 8.91 2.22 13.35
CA CYS A 93 10.00 1.86 12.44
C CYS A 93 10.59 0.48 12.78
N ASP A 94 10.31 -0.09 13.95
CA ASP A 94 10.69 -1.47 14.27
C ASP A 94 9.81 -2.44 13.49
N ARG A 95 10.34 -3.01 12.40
CA ARG A 95 9.62 -3.95 11.53
C ARG A 95 9.34 -5.29 12.20
N THR A 96 9.85 -5.50 13.40
CA THR A 96 9.57 -6.68 14.21
C THR A 96 8.46 -6.42 15.23
N ASP A 97 8.07 -5.19 15.53
CA ASP A 97 6.95 -4.98 16.46
C ASP A 97 5.58 -5.16 15.79
N GLU A 98 4.51 -5.17 16.60
CA GLU A 98 3.16 -5.34 16.08
C GLU A 98 2.76 -4.21 15.12
N LYS A 99 3.08 -2.96 15.48
CA LYS A 99 2.67 -1.76 14.73
C LYS A 99 3.42 -1.59 13.41
N GLY A 100 4.66 -2.05 13.33
CA GLY A 100 5.48 -2.03 12.12
C GLY A 100 5.19 -3.19 11.16
N ARG A 101 4.49 -4.25 11.62
CA ARG A 101 4.10 -5.38 10.77
C ARG A 101 2.65 -5.33 10.31
N THR A 102 1.75 -4.92 11.21
CA THR A 102 0.32 -4.90 10.92
C THR A 102 -0.02 -3.60 10.22
N PHE A 103 0.10 -3.62 8.89
CA PHE A 103 -0.36 -2.51 8.07
C PHE A 103 -1.86 -2.63 7.88
N GLY A 104 -2.56 -1.66 8.45
CA GLY A 104 -3.95 -1.40 8.16
C GLY A 104 -4.94 -2.37 8.80
N GLY A 105 -4.95 -2.40 10.13
CA GLY A 105 -5.77 -3.31 10.94
C GLY A 105 -7.29 -3.19 10.74
N ALA A 106 -8.06 -3.59 11.75
CA ALA A 106 -9.52 -3.71 11.66
C ALA A 106 -10.21 -2.47 11.08
N ASP A 107 -9.71 -1.27 11.39
CA ASP A 107 -10.28 -0.01 10.89
C ASP A 107 -10.23 0.09 9.36
N CYS A 108 -9.09 -0.21 8.73
CA CYS A 108 -8.97 -0.15 7.25
C CYS A 108 -9.84 -1.21 6.60
N ALA A 109 -9.79 -2.43 7.14
CA ALA A 109 -10.56 -3.54 6.62
C ALA A 109 -12.05 -3.25 6.71
N ASN A 110 -12.54 -2.61 7.77
CA ASN A 110 -13.97 -2.37 8.00
C ASN A 110 -14.49 -1.05 7.41
N ALA A 111 -13.61 -0.17 6.91
CA ALA A 111 -14.01 1.08 6.26
C ALA A 111 -14.88 0.85 5.00
N ILE A 112 -14.79 -0.31 4.37
CA ILE A 112 -15.60 -0.71 3.22
C ILE A 112 -16.40 -1.96 3.60
N THR A 113 -17.73 -1.86 3.58
CA THR A 113 -18.62 -2.96 3.97
C THR A 113 -19.72 -3.17 2.94
N GLY A 114 -19.77 -4.37 2.33
CA GLY A 114 -20.83 -4.75 1.41
C GLY A 114 -22.19 -4.88 2.08
N THR A 115 -23.26 -4.61 1.33
CA THR A 115 -24.65 -4.66 1.83
C THR A 115 -25.49 -5.75 1.17
N VAL A 116 -25.01 -6.34 0.07
CA VAL A 116 -25.72 -7.37 -0.68
C VAL A 116 -25.59 -8.69 0.06
N GLY A 117 -26.74 -9.30 0.39
CA GLY A 117 -26.79 -10.59 1.08
C GLY A 117 -26.61 -11.77 0.13
N ALA A 118 -26.60 -12.98 0.69
CA ALA A 118 -26.43 -14.23 -0.06
C ALA A 118 -27.44 -14.34 -1.22
N GLY A 119 -26.96 -14.76 -2.39
CA GLY A 119 -27.75 -14.91 -3.61
C GLY A 119 -28.09 -13.60 -4.34
N GLY A 120 -27.72 -12.44 -3.79
CA GLY A 120 -27.83 -11.17 -4.50
C GLY A 120 -26.81 -11.04 -5.64
N GLN A 121 -27.13 -10.23 -6.66
CA GLN A 121 -26.23 -9.96 -7.78
C GLN A 121 -25.03 -9.13 -7.34
N CYS A 122 -23.85 -9.53 -7.82
CA CYS A 122 -22.59 -8.84 -7.60
C CYS A 122 -21.71 -8.94 -8.85
N ALA A 123 -20.82 -7.97 -9.03
CA ALA A 123 -19.74 -8.05 -10.02
C ALA A 123 -18.35 -7.94 -9.38
N VAL A 124 -18.29 -7.46 -8.14
CA VAL A 124 -17.06 -7.36 -7.34
C VAL A 124 -17.36 -7.81 -5.91
N ASP A 125 -16.37 -8.43 -5.26
CA ASP A 125 -16.49 -8.97 -3.90
C ASP A 125 -16.99 -7.94 -2.89
N ALA A 126 -16.53 -6.69 -3.01
CA ALA A 126 -16.79 -5.62 -2.05
C ALA A 126 -18.29 -5.34 -1.81
N VAL A 127 -19.18 -5.65 -2.77
CA VAL A 127 -20.63 -5.42 -2.61
C VAL A 127 -21.30 -6.45 -1.70
N CYS A 128 -20.71 -7.64 -1.58
CA CYS A 128 -21.25 -8.73 -0.80
C CYS A 128 -20.94 -8.54 0.69
N LYS A 129 -21.90 -8.83 1.57
CA LYS A 129 -21.66 -8.81 3.03
C LYS A 129 -20.49 -9.71 3.41
N SER A 130 -20.45 -10.89 2.82
CA SER A 130 -19.38 -11.88 2.95
C SER A 130 -18.08 -11.53 2.23
N ARG A 131 -18.05 -10.45 1.46
CA ARG A 131 -16.95 -10.08 0.56
C ARG A 131 -16.53 -11.19 -0.41
N GLU A 132 -17.49 -11.99 -0.83
CA GLU A 132 -17.24 -13.08 -1.77
C GLU A 132 -18.36 -13.09 -2.81
N CYS A 133 -17.98 -12.81 -4.05
CA CYS A 133 -18.82 -12.85 -5.23
C CYS A 133 -18.44 -14.07 -6.08
N ASP A 134 -19.36 -15.04 -6.20
CA ASP A 134 -19.18 -16.18 -7.10
C ASP A 134 -19.47 -15.73 -8.53
N VAL A 135 -18.41 -15.33 -9.24
CA VAL A 135 -18.46 -14.86 -10.63
C VAL A 135 -18.11 -16.03 -11.56
N PRO A 136 -19.03 -16.47 -12.43
CA PRO A 136 -18.72 -17.52 -13.41
C PRO A 136 -17.73 -17.01 -14.46
N GLU A 137 -16.96 -17.93 -15.06
CA GLU A 137 -16.11 -17.60 -16.22
C GLU A 137 -16.96 -16.99 -17.34
N CYS A 138 -16.64 -15.76 -17.74
CA CYS A 138 -17.32 -15.08 -18.83
C CYS A 138 -16.33 -14.27 -19.70
N PRO A 139 -16.65 -14.04 -21.00
CA PRO A 139 -15.76 -13.34 -21.92
C PRO A 139 -15.85 -11.81 -21.82
N ASP A 140 -16.85 -11.29 -21.10
CA ASP A 140 -17.08 -9.85 -20.98
C ASP A 140 -16.23 -9.25 -19.87
N ALA A 141 -15.97 -7.94 -19.96
CA ALA A 141 -15.18 -7.25 -18.94
C ALA A 141 -15.89 -7.14 -17.58
N CYS A 142 -17.23 -7.19 -17.57
CA CYS A 142 -18.05 -7.18 -16.37
C CYS A 142 -18.93 -8.43 -16.30
N CYS A 143 -18.41 -9.47 -15.65
CA CYS A 143 -19.17 -10.67 -15.37
C CYS A 143 -20.06 -10.46 -14.13
N GLN A 144 -21.32 -10.87 -14.22
CA GLN A 144 -22.25 -10.85 -13.10
C GLN A 144 -22.25 -12.21 -12.40
N GLY A 145 -22.00 -12.19 -11.11
CA GLY A 145 -22.03 -13.31 -10.20
C GLY A 145 -23.13 -13.20 -9.15
N THR A 146 -23.00 -14.02 -8.11
CA THR A 146 -23.89 -14.00 -6.93
C THR A 146 -23.11 -14.02 -5.63
N CYS A 147 -23.54 -13.22 -4.66
CA CYS A 147 -22.88 -13.18 -3.35
C CYS A 147 -23.02 -14.51 -2.62
N VAL A 148 -21.93 -15.00 -2.05
CA VAL A 148 -21.91 -16.25 -1.29
C VAL A 148 -21.93 -15.95 0.20
N GLY A 149 -23.00 -16.33 0.90
CA GLY A 149 -23.11 -16.14 2.35
C GLY A 149 -23.57 -14.75 2.79
N ASP A 150 -23.95 -14.64 4.06
CA ASP A 150 -24.51 -13.42 4.68
C ASP A 150 -23.70 -12.93 5.88
N GLU A 151 -22.76 -13.75 6.37
CA GLU A 151 -21.95 -13.38 7.53
C GLU A 151 -20.85 -12.41 7.08
N PRO A 152 -20.79 -11.19 7.65
CA PRO A 152 -19.68 -10.28 7.39
C PRO A 152 -18.36 -10.94 7.74
N LEU A 153 -17.37 -10.83 6.86
CA LEU A 153 -16.04 -11.30 7.21
C LEU A 153 -15.56 -10.53 8.44
N ARG A 154 -15.25 -11.29 9.48
CA ARG A 154 -14.66 -10.72 10.70
C ARG A 154 -13.21 -10.44 10.41
N PHE A 155 -12.88 -9.16 10.30
CA PHE A 155 -11.50 -8.72 10.24
C PHE A 155 -11.08 -8.08 11.58
N PRO A 156 -9.94 -8.50 12.14
CA PRO A 156 -9.08 -9.58 11.65
C PRO A 156 -9.60 -10.99 12.01
N ARG A 157 -9.21 -11.99 11.21
CA ARG A 157 -9.51 -13.42 11.31
C ARG A 157 -8.87 -14.05 12.55
N GLN A 158 -9.61 -14.88 13.25
CA GLN A 158 -9.16 -15.53 14.49
C GLN A 158 -8.30 -16.77 14.21
N LEU A 159 -7.62 -17.27 15.24
CA LEU A 159 -6.83 -18.50 15.18
C LEU A 159 -7.68 -19.67 14.65
N GLY A 160 -7.19 -20.33 13.59
CA GLY A 160 -7.88 -21.44 12.93
C GLY A 160 -8.82 -21.05 11.79
N GLU A 161 -9.07 -19.76 11.57
CA GLU A 161 -9.88 -19.29 10.43
C GLU A 161 -9.06 -19.20 9.14
N SER A 162 -9.73 -19.29 7.99
CA SER A 162 -9.11 -19.16 6.68
C SER A 162 -8.56 -17.75 6.43
N CYS A 163 -7.43 -17.68 5.75
CA CYS A 163 -6.74 -16.45 5.37
C CYS A 163 -6.06 -16.61 4.01
N GLU A 164 -5.83 -15.49 3.34
CA GLU A 164 -5.04 -15.39 2.11
C GLU A 164 -3.72 -14.66 2.37
N SER A 165 -3.74 -13.69 3.29
CA SER A 165 -2.61 -12.87 3.67
C SER A 165 -2.37 -12.88 5.18
N THR A 166 -1.16 -12.53 5.61
CA THR A 166 -0.87 -12.41 7.06
C THR A 166 -1.63 -11.25 7.70
N ASN A 167 -1.97 -10.21 6.94
CA ASN A 167 -2.73 -9.06 7.45
C ASN A 167 -4.21 -9.41 7.69
N ASP A 168 -4.68 -10.55 7.18
CA ASP A 168 -6.04 -11.01 7.44
C ASP A 168 -6.18 -11.49 8.89
N CYS A 169 -5.10 -11.97 9.49
CA CYS A 169 -5.11 -12.65 10.78
C CYS A 169 -5.00 -11.69 11.97
N ALA A 170 -5.62 -12.04 13.09
CA ALA A 170 -5.65 -11.25 14.31
C ALA A 170 -4.27 -11.09 14.94
N SER A 171 -4.15 -10.13 15.84
CA SER A 171 -2.95 -9.93 16.65
C SER A 171 -2.44 -11.26 17.22
N GLN A 172 -1.13 -11.46 17.16
CA GLN A 172 -0.44 -12.69 17.56
C GLN A 172 -0.74 -13.93 16.72
N THR A 173 -1.25 -13.77 15.51
CA THR A 173 -1.37 -14.84 14.52
C THR A 173 -0.79 -14.43 13.16
N TYR A 174 -0.55 -15.41 12.29
CA TYR A 174 -0.10 -15.21 10.91
C TYR A 174 -0.76 -16.23 9.97
N CYS A 175 -0.75 -15.96 8.67
CA CYS A 175 -1.35 -16.88 7.71
C CYS A 175 -0.40 -18.03 7.35
N ALA A 176 -0.70 -19.23 7.85
CA ALA A 176 0.04 -20.45 7.61
C ALA A 176 -0.78 -21.39 6.72
N SER A 177 -0.35 -21.56 5.46
CA SER A 177 -1.00 -22.49 4.52
C SER A 177 -2.51 -22.26 4.37
N GLY A 178 -2.92 -20.99 4.33
CA GLY A 178 -4.32 -20.59 4.18
C GLY A 178 -5.15 -20.59 5.47
N THR A 179 -4.51 -20.72 6.64
CA THR A 179 -5.18 -20.68 7.94
C THR A 179 -4.39 -19.84 8.95
N CYS A 180 -5.07 -19.02 9.75
CA CYS A 180 -4.43 -18.24 10.79
C CYS A 180 -3.87 -19.16 11.89
N ALA A 181 -2.55 -19.13 12.08
CA ALA A 181 -1.81 -19.88 13.07
C ALA A 181 -1.15 -18.93 14.08
N ALA A 182 -0.85 -19.41 15.29
CA ALA A 182 -0.17 -18.61 16.29
C ALA A 182 1.26 -18.24 15.85
N LEU A 183 1.72 -17.04 16.18
CA LEU A 183 3.11 -16.63 15.95
C LEU A 183 4.08 -17.60 16.64
N LYS A 184 5.23 -17.80 16.02
CA LYS A 184 6.27 -18.73 16.45
C LYS A 184 7.19 -18.08 17.48
N PRO A 185 7.47 -18.75 18.61
CA PRO A 185 8.37 -18.23 19.62
C PRO A 185 9.82 -18.23 19.15
N ALA A 186 10.69 -17.58 19.93
CA ALA A 186 12.13 -17.55 19.68
C ALA A 186 12.73 -18.96 19.47
N ALA A 187 13.75 -19.03 18.62
CA ALA A 187 14.43 -20.24 18.15
C ALA A 187 13.59 -21.21 17.28
N SER A 188 12.31 -20.92 17.02
CA SER A 188 11.50 -21.71 16.08
C SER A 188 11.94 -21.46 14.64
N THR A 189 11.84 -22.48 13.78
CA THR A 189 12.13 -22.34 12.34
C THR A 189 11.08 -21.48 11.65
N CYS A 190 11.52 -20.65 10.71
CA CYS A 190 10.68 -19.67 10.03
C CYS A 190 11.09 -19.49 8.56
N ILE A 191 10.17 -18.99 7.74
CA ILE A 191 10.41 -18.60 6.34
C ILE A 191 10.36 -17.07 6.22
N THR A 192 9.46 -16.39 6.92
CA THR A 192 9.36 -14.94 6.93
C THR A 192 9.33 -14.38 8.36
N THR A 193 9.66 -13.10 8.52
CA THR A 193 9.58 -12.40 9.81
C THR A 193 8.15 -12.38 10.34
N THR A 194 7.14 -12.39 9.47
CA THR A 194 5.73 -12.36 9.88
C THR A 194 5.28 -13.62 10.62
N GLU A 195 6.03 -14.73 10.56
CA GLU A 195 5.73 -15.94 11.31
C GLU A 195 6.16 -15.87 12.77
N CYS A 196 7.08 -14.97 13.13
CA CYS A 196 7.69 -14.93 14.46
C CYS A 196 6.89 -14.05 15.43
N GLU A 197 6.97 -14.27 16.74
CA GLU A 197 6.39 -13.36 17.73
C GLU A 197 6.86 -11.90 17.52
N TYR A 198 6.04 -10.94 17.96
CA TYR A 198 6.41 -9.53 17.90
C TYR A 198 7.70 -9.27 18.71
N GLY A 199 8.58 -8.43 18.16
CA GLY A 199 9.96 -8.24 18.61
C GLY A 199 11.00 -9.20 18.01
N LEU A 200 10.59 -10.20 17.22
CA LEU A 200 11.48 -11.20 16.60
C LEU A 200 11.45 -11.15 15.07
N GLY A 201 12.61 -11.22 14.41
CA GLY A 201 12.73 -11.42 12.97
C GLY A 201 13.13 -12.85 12.59
N CYS A 202 12.93 -13.20 11.33
CA CYS A 202 13.34 -14.50 10.79
C CYS A 202 14.72 -14.42 10.12
N ALA A 203 15.76 -14.82 10.84
CA ALA A 203 17.15 -14.60 10.43
C ALA A 203 18.09 -15.79 10.76
N GLY A 204 19.27 -15.81 10.15
CA GLY A 204 20.31 -16.83 10.33
C GLY A 204 20.27 -18.00 9.35
N GLN A 205 21.19 -18.95 9.54
CA GLN A 205 21.30 -20.19 8.76
C GLN A 205 21.55 -21.37 9.72
N PRO A 206 20.54 -22.22 10.03
CA PRO A 206 19.16 -22.15 9.53
C PRO A 206 18.41 -20.91 10.03
N ARG A 207 17.36 -20.52 9.32
CA ARG A 207 16.53 -19.37 9.70
C ARG A 207 15.66 -19.70 10.90
N VAL A 208 15.81 -18.90 11.96
CA VAL A 208 15.02 -19.02 13.18
C VAL A 208 14.50 -17.67 13.64
N CYS A 209 13.42 -17.68 14.40
CA CYS A 209 12.88 -16.49 15.06
C CYS A 209 13.83 -15.99 16.14
N LYS A 210 14.35 -14.77 16.02
CA LYS A 210 15.24 -14.14 17.01
C LYS A 210 15.15 -12.62 16.94
N ALA A 211 15.55 -11.93 18.01
CA ALA A 211 15.63 -10.48 18.01
C ALA A 211 16.58 -9.98 16.90
N LEU A 212 16.13 -8.98 16.13
CA LEU A 212 16.98 -8.32 15.16
C LEU A 212 17.77 -7.17 15.82
N PRO A 213 19.01 -6.92 15.37
CA PRO A 213 19.84 -5.84 15.90
C PRO A 213 19.27 -4.47 15.51
N ALA A 214 19.32 -3.54 16.47
CA ALA A 214 18.97 -2.14 16.28
C ALA A 214 20.09 -1.37 15.56
N LEU A 215 19.80 -0.13 15.14
CA LEU A 215 20.80 0.80 14.61
C LEU A 215 22.07 0.88 15.51
N GLY A 216 23.23 0.73 14.89
CA GLY A 216 24.54 0.73 15.54
C GLY A 216 24.97 -0.60 16.16
N ALA A 217 24.10 -1.61 16.23
CA ALA A 217 24.44 -2.93 16.73
C ALA A 217 24.99 -3.86 15.62
N PRO A 218 25.80 -4.88 15.97
CA PRO A 218 26.27 -5.88 15.02
C PRO A 218 25.12 -6.69 14.40
N CYS A 219 25.18 -6.95 13.09
CA CYS A 219 24.20 -7.69 12.31
C CYS A 219 24.79 -8.94 11.65
N PRO A 220 25.14 -9.99 12.44
CA PRO A 220 25.82 -11.17 11.91
C PRO A 220 25.02 -11.93 10.84
N ASP A 221 23.70 -11.74 10.79
CA ASP A 221 22.80 -12.40 9.83
C ASP A 221 22.41 -11.50 8.63
N GLY A 222 23.03 -10.32 8.50
CA GLY A 222 22.75 -9.40 7.39
C GLY A 222 21.42 -8.65 7.49
N GLN A 223 20.72 -8.71 8.63
CA GLN A 223 19.42 -8.07 8.82
C GLN A 223 19.44 -7.10 10.00
N CYS A 224 18.64 -6.04 9.87
CA CYS A 224 18.46 -5.00 10.88
C CYS A 224 16.98 -4.84 11.20
N ARG A 225 16.71 -4.49 12.45
CA ARG A 225 15.37 -4.39 13.02
C ARG A 225 14.57 -3.26 12.40
N ASP A 226 15.20 -2.09 12.31
CA ASP A 226 14.51 -0.84 12.02
C ASP A 226 14.38 -0.62 10.48
N GLU A 227 13.23 -0.14 10.03
CA GLU A 227 13.02 0.37 8.67
C GLU A 227 13.97 1.54 8.40
N GLY A 228 14.43 1.69 7.15
CA GLY A 228 15.48 2.67 6.83
C GLY A 228 16.86 2.32 7.37
N THR A 229 17.10 1.06 7.76
CA THR A 229 18.43 0.56 8.11
C THR A 229 18.82 -0.66 7.27
N TYR A 230 20.13 -0.84 7.10
CA TYR A 230 20.71 -1.98 6.41
C TYR A 230 21.94 -2.48 7.16
N CYS A 231 22.35 -3.72 6.89
CA CYS A 231 23.58 -4.28 7.48
C CYS A 231 24.79 -3.87 6.64
N SER A 232 25.61 -2.96 7.17
CA SER A 232 26.78 -2.43 6.46
C SER A 232 27.84 -3.52 6.21
N SER A 233 28.52 -3.43 5.06
CA SER A 233 29.69 -4.26 4.74
C SER A 233 30.92 -3.35 4.57
N PRO A 234 32.10 -3.72 5.10
CA PRO A 234 32.44 -4.94 5.84
C PRO A 234 32.15 -4.84 7.35
N GLY A 235 31.63 -3.73 7.84
CA GLY A 235 31.47 -3.47 9.28
C GLY A 235 30.53 -4.43 10.01
N MET A 236 29.59 -5.07 9.29
CA MET A 236 28.53 -5.92 9.83
C MET A 236 27.81 -5.25 11.01
N VAL A 237 27.52 -3.95 10.86
CA VAL A 237 26.78 -3.13 11.83
C VAL A 237 25.57 -2.52 11.14
N CYS A 238 24.43 -2.50 11.82
CA CYS A 238 23.25 -1.82 11.33
C CYS A 238 23.51 -0.33 11.18
N ALA A 239 23.39 0.16 9.95
CA ALA A 239 23.57 1.55 9.58
C ALA A 239 22.29 2.09 8.94
N LYS A 240 22.12 3.41 8.93
CA LYS A 240 21.04 4.04 8.16
C LYS A 240 21.29 3.84 6.68
N VAL A 241 20.23 3.63 5.91
CA VAL A 241 20.33 3.66 4.45
C VAL A 241 20.72 5.05 3.95
N GLY A 242 21.44 5.10 2.83
CA GLY A 242 21.80 6.32 2.13
C GLY A 242 20.61 6.93 1.39
N LEU A 243 20.50 8.24 1.50
CA LEU A 243 19.54 9.10 0.81
C LEU A 243 20.19 9.71 -0.45
N PRO A 244 19.44 10.44 -1.31
CA PRO A 244 20.00 11.01 -2.53
C PRO A 244 21.28 11.81 -2.30
N GLY A 245 22.33 11.45 -3.03
CA GLY A 245 23.66 12.05 -2.95
C GLY A 245 24.63 11.39 -1.96
N ASP A 246 24.16 10.54 -1.04
CA ASP A 246 25.03 9.82 -0.10
C ASP A 246 25.96 8.85 -0.82
N ALA A 247 27.17 8.63 -0.30
CA ALA A 247 28.09 7.68 -0.88
C ALA A 247 27.60 6.24 -0.70
N CYS A 248 27.80 5.40 -1.71
CA CYS A 248 27.42 3.99 -1.69
C CYS A 248 28.46 3.14 -2.40
N THR A 249 28.47 1.86 -2.08
CA THR A 249 29.28 0.84 -2.77
C THR A 249 28.42 -0.21 -3.47
N SER A 250 27.17 -0.33 -3.04
CA SER A 250 26.19 -1.26 -3.56
C SER A 250 24.78 -0.67 -3.40
N ARG A 251 23.80 -1.27 -4.09
CA ARG A 251 22.39 -0.90 -3.93
C ARG A 251 21.88 -1.07 -2.50
N ALA A 252 22.45 -2.02 -1.73
CA ALA A 252 22.03 -2.27 -0.36
C ALA A 252 22.39 -1.12 0.60
N ASP A 253 23.36 -0.27 0.23
CA ASP A 253 23.71 0.92 1.00
C ASP A 253 22.64 2.01 0.89
N CYS A 254 21.81 1.99 -0.15
CA CYS A 254 20.82 3.01 -0.43
C CYS A 254 19.43 2.58 0.07
N GLY A 255 18.55 3.56 0.33
CA GLY A 255 17.15 3.27 0.68
C GLY A 255 16.46 2.45 -0.40
N GLN A 256 15.35 1.77 -0.07
CA GLN A 256 14.64 0.90 -1.04
C GLN A 256 14.20 1.64 -2.32
N PHE A 257 14.05 2.95 -2.21
CA PHE A 257 13.71 3.86 -3.30
C PHE A 257 14.94 4.53 -3.92
N TYR A 258 16.14 4.03 -3.71
CA TYR A 258 17.35 4.61 -4.29
C TYR A 258 18.23 3.49 -4.86
N SER A 259 19.04 3.83 -5.85
CA SER A 259 20.03 2.92 -6.45
C SER A 259 21.42 3.54 -6.33
N CYS A 260 22.45 2.71 -6.16
CA CYS A 260 23.83 3.17 -6.21
C CYS A 260 24.25 3.36 -7.67
N ASP A 261 24.51 4.61 -8.07
CA ASP A 261 24.84 4.95 -9.45
C ASP A 261 26.33 4.75 -9.80
N ALA A 262 26.70 5.05 -11.04
CA ALA A 262 28.08 4.94 -11.50
C ALA A 262 29.06 5.93 -10.83
N THR A 263 28.55 6.96 -10.16
CA THR A 263 29.34 7.92 -9.37
C THR A 263 29.54 7.47 -7.93
N MET A 264 29.07 6.26 -7.59
CA MET A 264 29.10 5.70 -6.23
C MET A 264 28.29 6.56 -5.26
N ARG A 265 27.15 7.09 -5.74
CA ARG A 265 26.18 7.82 -4.93
C ARG A 265 24.78 7.24 -5.05
N CYS A 266 24.02 7.33 -3.96
CA CYS A 266 22.62 6.97 -3.96
C CYS A 266 21.83 7.98 -4.82
N PHE A 267 21.03 7.45 -5.73
CA PHE A 267 20.32 8.19 -6.76
C PHE A 267 18.86 7.72 -6.82
N GLU A 268 17.93 8.66 -6.99
CA GLU A 268 16.48 8.41 -6.97
C GLU A 268 15.90 7.78 -8.23
N GLY A 269 16.65 7.81 -9.32
CA GLY A 269 16.22 7.29 -10.61
C GLY A 269 16.13 8.39 -11.66
N ALA A 270 15.86 7.98 -12.89
CA ALA A 270 15.76 8.89 -14.02
C ALA A 270 14.48 9.73 -13.93
N HIS A 271 14.59 11.04 -14.12
CA HIS A 271 13.43 11.91 -14.28
C HIS A 271 12.85 11.82 -15.70
N GLU A 272 11.69 12.43 -15.92
CA GLU A 272 11.04 12.54 -17.23
C GLU A 272 12.03 12.92 -18.34
N GLY A 273 11.98 12.16 -19.44
CA GLY A 273 12.85 12.34 -20.60
C GLY A 273 14.27 11.78 -20.44
N GLN A 274 14.71 11.42 -19.24
CA GLN A 274 16.02 10.79 -19.02
C GLN A 274 15.99 9.29 -19.34
N ALA A 275 17.17 8.74 -19.61
CA ALA A 275 17.31 7.32 -19.95
C ALA A 275 17.03 6.42 -18.73
N CYS A 276 16.25 5.37 -18.95
CA CYS A 276 15.88 4.38 -17.94
C CYS A 276 16.19 2.97 -18.44
N ASN A 277 16.23 1.99 -17.53
CA ASN A 277 16.38 0.57 -17.85
C ASN A 277 15.93 -0.30 -16.67
N ALA A 278 16.15 -1.61 -16.73
CA ALA A 278 15.77 -2.53 -15.65
C ALA A 278 16.42 -2.23 -14.28
N MET A 279 17.55 -1.52 -14.25
CA MET A 279 18.25 -1.09 -13.04
C MET A 279 17.97 0.37 -12.66
N THR A 280 17.68 1.22 -13.65
CA THR A 280 17.35 2.63 -13.47
C THR A 280 15.86 2.85 -13.65
N ARG A 281 15.13 2.88 -12.54
CA ARG A 281 13.70 3.22 -12.54
C ARG A 281 13.47 4.71 -12.78
N CYS A 282 12.23 5.06 -13.08
CA CYS A 282 11.81 6.45 -13.15
C CYS A 282 11.53 7.00 -11.75
N ALA A 283 12.06 8.19 -11.45
CA ALA A 283 11.99 8.81 -10.14
C ALA A 283 10.67 9.54 -9.93
N ASP A 284 10.09 10.16 -10.96
CA ASP A 284 8.87 10.97 -10.77
C ASP A 284 7.64 10.07 -10.63
N ILE A 285 6.74 10.46 -9.72
CA ILE A 285 5.46 9.79 -9.49
C ILE A 285 4.70 9.53 -10.79
N GLY A 286 4.21 8.30 -10.96
CA GLY A 286 3.46 7.89 -12.15
C GLY A 286 4.31 7.62 -13.39
N ASN A 287 5.54 8.14 -13.47
CA ASN A 287 6.37 7.92 -14.65
C ASN A 287 6.76 6.44 -14.79
N PHE A 288 6.81 5.96 -16.01
CA PHE A 288 7.24 4.61 -16.35
C PHE A 288 8.40 4.61 -17.35
N CYS A 289 9.14 3.50 -17.40
CA CYS A 289 10.21 3.33 -18.37
C CYS A 289 9.65 2.76 -19.68
N ASP A 290 9.60 3.59 -20.73
CA ASP A 290 9.15 3.16 -22.06
C ASP A 290 10.16 2.15 -22.63
N SER A 291 9.71 0.92 -22.90
CA SER A 291 10.59 -0.17 -23.35
C SER A 291 11.11 0.00 -24.78
N THR A 292 10.54 0.92 -25.56
CA THR A 292 10.94 1.20 -26.95
C THR A 292 12.00 2.30 -26.99
N THR A 293 11.77 3.39 -26.25
CA THR A 293 12.70 4.53 -26.24
C THR A 293 13.75 4.45 -25.14
N MET A 294 13.55 3.58 -24.14
CA MET A 294 14.37 3.47 -22.93
C MET A 294 14.48 4.82 -22.21
N THR A 295 13.37 5.56 -22.15
CA THR A 295 13.26 6.87 -21.48
C THR A 295 12.08 6.90 -20.53
N CYS A 296 12.20 7.64 -19.43
CA CYS A 296 11.08 7.88 -18.54
C CYS A 296 10.03 8.77 -19.20
N LYS A 297 8.77 8.34 -19.14
CA LYS A 297 7.62 9.06 -19.68
C LYS A 297 6.50 9.15 -18.65
N PRO A 298 5.66 10.20 -18.72
CA PRO A 298 4.44 10.27 -17.95
C PRO A 298 3.45 9.17 -18.39
N PRO A 299 2.47 8.82 -17.53
CA PRO A 299 1.34 7.99 -17.94
C PRO A 299 0.69 8.53 -19.21
N GLN A 300 0.20 7.62 -20.04
CA GLN A 300 -0.36 7.93 -21.34
C GLN A 300 -1.89 8.09 -21.26
N PRO A 301 -2.47 8.95 -22.09
CA PRO A 301 -3.91 9.17 -22.11
C PRO A 301 -4.67 7.96 -22.70
N VAL A 302 -5.98 7.91 -22.44
CA VAL A 302 -6.88 6.89 -23.01
C VAL A 302 -6.75 6.83 -24.55
N GLY A 303 -6.70 5.61 -25.09
CA GLY A 303 -6.58 5.30 -26.51
C GLY A 303 -5.16 5.07 -27.02
N THR A 304 -4.12 5.36 -26.23
CA THR A 304 -2.73 5.05 -26.61
C THR A 304 -2.41 3.56 -26.41
N THR A 305 -1.43 3.04 -27.15
CA THR A 305 -0.98 1.66 -26.98
C THR A 305 -0.15 1.50 -25.70
N CYS A 306 -0.45 0.48 -24.91
CA CYS A 306 0.23 0.19 -23.65
C CYS A 306 0.68 -1.28 -23.59
N THR A 307 1.67 -1.58 -22.74
CA THR A 307 2.05 -2.98 -22.44
C THR A 307 1.78 -3.36 -20.99
N SER A 308 1.52 -2.39 -20.13
CA SER A 308 1.16 -2.58 -18.72
C SER A 308 0.26 -1.45 -18.23
N SER A 309 -0.55 -1.75 -17.21
CA SER A 309 -1.54 -0.83 -16.64
C SER A 309 -0.95 0.47 -16.11
N ASN A 310 0.23 0.42 -15.49
CA ASN A 310 0.94 1.61 -14.98
C ASN A 310 1.45 2.56 -16.07
N GLN A 311 1.27 2.24 -17.36
CA GLN A 311 1.56 3.15 -18.46
C GLN A 311 0.41 4.09 -18.76
N CYS A 312 -0.76 3.87 -18.16
CA CYS A 312 -1.98 4.59 -18.47
C CYS A 312 -2.33 5.55 -17.33
N GLU A 313 -2.83 6.75 -17.66
CA GLU A 313 -3.33 7.72 -16.66
C GLU A 313 -4.42 7.11 -15.76
N THR A 314 -5.19 6.17 -16.31
CA THR A 314 -6.25 5.42 -15.62
C THR A 314 -5.74 4.22 -14.82
N ASN A 315 -4.43 3.92 -14.86
CA ASN A 315 -3.86 2.66 -14.39
C ASN A 315 -4.56 1.41 -14.96
N PHE A 316 -5.11 1.48 -16.18
CA PHE A 316 -5.78 0.36 -16.81
C PHE A 316 -5.40 0.22 -18.29
N CYS A 317 -4.76 -0.92 -18.61
CA CYS A 317 -4.31 -1.28 -19.95
C CYS A 317 -5.08 -2.51 -20.45
N ASP A 318 -6.08 -2.29 -21.30
CA ASP A 318 -6.98 -3.34 -21.79
C ASP A 318 -6.19 -4.46 -22.50
N GLY A 319 -6.44 -5.70 -22.07
CA GLY A 319 -5.79 -6.92 -22.57
C GLY A 319 -6.60 -7.68 -23.61
N MET A 320 -7.81 -7.23 -23.95
CA MET A 320 -8.69 -7.92 -24.89
C MET A 320 -8.06 -8.06 -26.29
N ALA A 321 -8.44 -9.13 -27.00
CA ALA A 321 -7.78 -9.64 -28.21
C ALA A 321 -7.49 -8.56 -29.29
N GLY A 322 -6.28 -7.98 -29.25
CA GLY A 322 -5.87 -6.89 -30.12
C GLY A 322 -4.65 -6.14 -29.60
N ALA A 323 -4.44 -4.93 -30.13
CA ALA A 323 -3.45 -4.01 -29.59
C ALA A 323 -3.96 -3.48 -28.24
N ARG A 324 -3.20 -3.75 -27.18
CA ARG A 324 -3.52 -3.27 -25.83
C ARG A 324 -3.50 -1.75 -25.82
N THR A 325 -4.58 -1.15 -25.31
CA THR A 325 -4.70 0.31 -25.25
C THR A 325 -5.09 0.77 -23.85
N CYS A 326 -4.65 1.97 -23.48
CA CYS A 326 -5.09 2.61 -22.26
C CYS A 326 -6.58 2.89 -22.35
N GLN A 327 -7.35 2.45 -21.36
CA GLN A 327 -8.80 2.59 -21.33
C GLN A 327 -9.25 3.06 -19.95
N VAL A 328 -10.46 3.58 -19.86
CA VAL A 328 -11.12 3.73 -18.55
C VAL A 328 -11.48 2.33 -18.07
N GLU A 329 -11.18 2.03 -16.80
CA GLU A 329 -11.57 0.76 -16.20
C GLU A 329 -13.10 0.60 -16.28
N PRO A 330 -13.61 -0.55 -16.77
CA PRO A 330 -15.04 -0.77 -16.89
C PRO A 330 -15.69 -0.78 -15.50
N ILE A 331 -16.83 -0.12 -15.38
CA ILE A 331 -17.60 -0.07 -14.13
C ILE A 331 -18.49 -1.31 -14.05
N CYS A 332 -18.22 -2.19 -13.09
CA CYS A 332 -18.94 -3.44 -12.87
C CYS A 332 -19.66 -3.40 -11.51
N ILE A 333 -21.00 -3.33 -11.49
CA ILE A 333 -21.82 -3.27 -10.25
C ILE A 333 -22.88 -4.35 -10.15
#